data_AF-A0A535IYA7-F1
#
_entry.id   AF-A0A535IYA7-F1
#
_cell.length_a   1.000
_cell.length_b   1.000
_cell.length_c   1.000
_cell.angle_alpha   90.00
_cell.angle_beta   90.00
_cell.angle_gamma   90.00
#
_symmetry.space_group_name_H-M   'P 1'
#
loop_
_entity.id
_entity.type
_entity.pdbx_description
1 polymer ?
#
loop_
_entity_poly.entity_id
_entity_poly.type
_entity_poly.pdbx_seq_one_letter_code
_entity_poly.pdbx_strand_id
1 'polypeptide(L)'
;MWGKSLDRARRRLRGVQPPPPPAVLEPGAVGAVDVAFVRPELERVVASLSAYLDPHMPRPDSPARLAGALTTAIERLGGTGRATVVRSPAGLYTPEYWHVRIDGADDVTRAAIGRLLTGGRVGG
;
A
#
# COMPACT_ATOMS: atom_id res chain seq x y z
N MET A 1 32.66 40.02 -4.09
CA MET A 1 32.40 39.39 -2.77
C MET A 1 31.15 38.49 -2.84
N TRP A 2 31.13 37.50 -3.76
CA TRP A 2 29.93 36.70 -4.10
C TRP A 2 30.13 35.17 -3.95
N GLY A 3 31.31 34.72 -3.50
CA GLY A 3 31.64 33.29 -3.43
C GLY A 3 31.14 32.57 -2.16
N LYS A 4 30.98 33.27 -1.04
CA LYS A 4 30.70 32.65 0.26
C LYS A 4 29.22 32.24 0.45
N SER A 5 28.28 32.87 -0.27
CA SER A 5 26.85 32.53 -0.18
C SER A 5 26.47 31.28 -0.96
N LEU A 6 27.15 30.99 -2.07
CA LEU A 6 26.87 29.81 -2.88
C LEU A 6 27.25 28.51 -2.15
N ASP A 7 28.34 28.54 -1.38
CA ASP A 7 28.87 27.37 -0.67
C ASP A 7 27.96 26.92 0.48
N ARG A 8 27.29 27.89 1.15
CA ARG A 8 26.31 27.62 2.21
C ARG A 8 25.01 27.02 1.64
N ALA A 9 24.56 27.50 0.48
CA ALA A 9 23.40 26.94 -0.21
C ALA A 9 23.66 25.49 -0.68
N ARG A 10 24.86 25.23 -1.20
CA ARG A 10 25.26 23.91 -1.71
C ARG A 10 25.39 22.85 -0.60
N ARG A 11 25.74 23.25 0.62
CA ARG A 11 25.79 22.37 1.80
C ARG A 11 24.40 21.93 2.28
N ARG A 12 23.38 22.78 2.17
CA ARG A 12 21.99 22.45 2.55
C ARG A 12 21.35 21.44 1.59
N LEU A 13 21.74 21.46 0.32
CA LEU A 13 21.20 20.57 -0.71
C LEU A 13 21.78 19.15 -0.67
N ARG A 14 22.89 18.90 0.04
CA ARG A 14 23.43 17.52 0.22
C ARG A 14 22.68 16.70 1.27
N GLY A 15 21.87 17.32 2.11
CA GLY A 15 21.05 16.65 3.13
C GLY A 15 19.61 16.40 2.69
N VAL A 16 19.21 16.93 1.53
CA VAL A 16 17.90 16.62 0.93
C VAL A 16 18.10 15.33 0.16
N GLN A 17 17.80 14.21 0.81
CA GLN A 17 17.57 12.95 0.12
C GLN A 17 16.62 13.28 -1.04
N PRO A 18 16.97 12.95 -2.30
CA PRO A 18 16.06 13.18 -3.41
C PRO A 18 14.71 12.56 -3.01
N PRO A 19 13.57 13.22 -3.32
CA PRO A 19 12.27 12.60 -3.09
C PRO A 19 12.37 11.19 -3.66
N PRO A 20 11.96 10.14 -2.89
CA PRO A 20 12.05 8.79 -3.40
C PRO A 20 11.42 8.81 -4.79
N PRO A 21 12.05 8.14 -5.79
CA PRO A 21 11.42 8.01 -7.10
C PRO A 21 9.97 7.58 -6.87
N PRO A 22 9.00 8.08 -7.66
CA PRO A 22 7.61 7.65 -7.53
C PRO A 22 7.66 6.13 -7.43
N ALA A 23 7.15 5.57 -6.32
CA ALA A 23 7.41 4.19 -5.95
C ALA A 23 7.11 3.30 -7.16
N VAL A 24 8.15 2.98 -7.92
CA VAL A 24 8.10 2.00 -8.97
C VAL A 24 7.95 0.75 -8.13
N LEU A 25 6.72 0.24 -8.06
CA LEU A 25 6.48 -1.10 -7.57
C LEU A 25 7.30 -1.99 -8.48
N GLU A 26 8.53 -2.29 -8.07
CA GLU A 26 9.41 -3.21 -8.79
C GLU A 26 8.59 -4.48 -9.03
N PRO A 27 8.22 -4.79 -10.28
CA PRO A 27 7.37 -5.92 -10.54
C PRO A 27 8.14 -7.18 -10.15
N GLY A 28 7.58 -7.94 -9.21
CA GLY A 28 7.94 -9.34 -9.03
C GLY A 28 9.12 -9.63 -8.12
N ALA A 29 9.16 -9.08 -6.91
CA ALA A 29 9.82 -9.83 -5.83
C ALA A 29 9.11 -11.19 -5.71
N VAL A 30 9.83 -12.29 -5.95
CA VAL A 30 9.29 -13.65 -5.82
C VAL A 30 8.77 -13.82 -4.40
N GLY A 31 7.45 -13.81 -4.21
CA GLY A 31 6.89 -13.72 -2.86
C GLY A 31 5.81 -12.66 -2.68
N ALA A 32 5.84 -11.60 -3.48
CA ALA A 32 4.97 -10.44 -3.28
C ALA A 32 3.63 -10.59 -4.00
N VAL A 33 2.58 -10.06 -3.36
CA VAL A 33 1.26 -9.86 -3.95
C VAL A 33 1.01 -8.36 -4.10
N ASP A 34 0.80 -7.90 -5.32
CA ASP A 34 0.55 -6.49 -5.63
C ASP A 34 -0.84 -6.34 -6.26
N VAL A 35 -1.69 -5.49 -5.68
CA VAL A 35 -3.05 -5.22 -6.18
C VAL A 35 -3.37 -3.74 -6.07
N ALA A 36 -4.01 -3.18 -7.09
CA ALA A 36 -4.50 -1.80 -7.08
C ALA A 36 -6.03 -1.77 -7.03
N PHE A 37 -6.58 -0.89 -6.19
CA PHE A 37 -8.02 -0.68 -6.09
C PHE A 37 -8.40 0.74 -6.47
N VAL A 38 -9.49 0.87 -7.23
CA VAL A 38 -10.23 2.14 -7.29
C VAL A 38 -11.16 2.27 -6.09
N ARG A 39 -11.63 3.50 -5.80
CA ARG A 39 -12.47 3.80 -4.61
C ARG A 39 -13.61 2.79 -4.36
N PRO A 40 -14.46 2.40 -5.34
CA PRO A 40 -15.56 1.47 -5.10
C PRO A 40 -15.12 0.04 -4.75
N GLU A 41 -13.97 -0.39 -5.26
CA GLU A 41 -13.39 -1.70 -4.91
C GLU A 41 -12.81 -1.65 -3.51
N LEU A 42 -12.11 -0.57 -3.19
CA LEU A 42 -11.55 -0.35 -1.86
C LEU A 42 -12.65 -0.37 -0.78
N GLU A 43 -13.78 0.29 -1.00
CA GLU A 43 -14.87 0.29 -0.01
C GLU A 43 -15.42 -1.11 0.27
N ARG A 44 -15.45 -2.00 -0.73
CA ARG A 44 -15.85 -3.40 -0.54
C ARG A 44 -14.83 -4.14 0.32
N VAL A 45 -13.54 -3.96 0.04
CA VAL A 45 -12.45 -4.55 0.85
C VAL A 45 -12.49 -4.03 2.29
N VAL A 46 -12.67 -2.72 2.47
CA VAL A 46 -12.79 -2.08 3.79
C VAL A 46 -13.98 -2.64 4.57
N ALA A 47 -15.14 -2.80 3.94
CA ALA A 47 -16.31 -3.39 4.58
C ALA A 47 -16.08 -4.85 5.00
N SER A 48 -15.51 -5.67 4.11
CA SER A 48 -15.18 -7.08 4.41
C SER A 48 -14.14 -7.20 5.53
N LEU A 49 -13.10 -6.37 5.53
CA LEU A 49 -12.11 -6.33 6.60
C LEU A 49 -12.71 -5.87 7.92
N SER A 50 -13.54 -4.83 7.92
CA SER A 50 -14.22 -4.38 9.15
C SER A 50 -15.19 -5.41 9.72
N ALA A 51 -15.83 -6.22 8.88
CA ALA A 51 -16.69 -7.31 9.33
C ALA A 51 -15.91 -8.53 9.86
N TYR A 52 -14.73 -8.78 9.28
CA TYR A 52 -13.86 -9.89 9.69
C TYR A 52 -13.04 -9.57 10.96
N LEU A 53 -12.65 -8.31 11.11
CA LEU A 53 -11.90 -7.83 12.25
C LEU A 53 -12.81 -7.44 13.42
N ASP A 54 -12.19 -7.12 14.55
CA ASP A 54 -12.92 -6.72 15.76
C ASP A 54 -13.77 -5.45 15.49
N PRO A 55 -15.05 -5.41 15.89
CA PRO A 55 -15.93 -4.26 15.66
C PRO A 55 -15.47 -2.98 16.38
N HIS A 56 -14.56 -3.08 17.36
CA HIS A 56 -13.96 -1.93 18.03
C HIS A 56 -12.72 -1.39 17.30
N MET A 57 -12.22 -2.05 16.26
CA MET A 57 -11.13 -1.51 15.46
C MET A 57 -11.58 -0.29 14.64
N PRO A 58 -10.73 0.75 14.53
CA PRO A 58 -10.99 1.85 13.61
C PRO A 58 -11.17 1.37 12.17
N ARG A 59 -12.09 1.99 11.44
CA ARG A 59 -12.30 1.70 10.01
C ARG A 59 -10.97 1.83 9.23
N PRO A 60 -10.61 0.88 8.35
CA PRO A 60 -9.38 0.93 7.56
C PRO A 60 -9.48 1.90 6.37
N ASP A 61 -9.72 3.17 6.65
CA ASP A 61 -10.00 4.24 5.66
C ASP A 61 -8.78 5.13 5.32
N SER A 62 -7.60 4.81 5.88
CA SER A 62 -6.33 5.47 5.59
C SER A 62 -5.28 4.43 5.16
N PRO A 63 -4.24 4.79 4.39
CA PRO A 63 -3.24 3.82 3.94
C PRO A 63 -2.61 3.04 5.10
N ALA A 64 -2.25 3.73 6.18
CA ALA A 64 -1.69 3.08 7.37
C ALA A 64 -2.68 2.15 8.08
N ARG A 65 -3.96 2.54 8.19
CA ARG A 65 -4.99 1.70 8.83
C ARG A 65 -5.32 0.48 7.98
N LEU A 66 -5.39 0.63 6.65
CA LEU A 66 -5.61 -0.48 5.73
C LEU A 66 -4.43 -1.46 5.76
N ALA A 67 -3.20 -0.96 5.73
CA ALA A 67 -2.00 -1.80 5.87
C ALA A 67 -2.01 -2.60 7.19
N GLY A 68 -2.34 -1.94 8.30
CA GLY A 68 -2.47 -2.59 9.61
C GLY A 68 -3.56 -3.65 9.62
N ALA A 69 -4.77 -3.31 9.15
CA ALA A 69 -5.90 -4.23 9.09
C ALA A 69 -5.63 -5.46 8.23
N LEU A 70 -5.02 -5.28 7.06
CA LEU A 70 -4.61 -6.39 6.19
C LEU A 70 -3.57 -7.28 6.87
N THR A 71 -2.55 -6.69 7.51
CA THR A 71 -1.52 -7.45 8.23
C THR A 71 -2.14 -8.26 9.38
N THR A 72 -3.01 -7.66 10.18
CA THR A 72 -3.74 -8.35 11.24
C THR A 72 -4.65 -9.46 10.69
N ALA A 73 -5.30 -9.24 9.55
CA ALA A 73 -6.12 -10.27 8.92
C ALA A 73 -5.28 -11.47 8.45
N ILE A 74 -4.12 -11.22 7.85
CA ILE A 74 -3.16 -12.26 7.44
C ILE A 74 -2.71 -13.09 8.65
N GLU A 75 -2.30 -12.42 9.74
CA GLU A 75 -1.88 -13.09 10.98
C GLU A 75 -3.00 -13.95 11.58
N ARG A 76 -4.24 -13.43 11.63
CA ARG A 76 -5.41 -14.17 12.14
C ARG A 76 -5.76 -15.41 11.33
N LEU A 77 -5.47 -15.39 10.03
CA LEU A 77 -5.67 -16.52 9.13
C LEU A 77 -4.53 -17.56 9.22
N GLY A 78 -3.50 -17.29 10.04
CA GLY A 78 -2.32 -18.14 10.16
C GLY A 78 -1.35 -18.03 8.98
N GLY A 79 -1.50 -16.99 8.16
CA GLY A 79 -0.58 -16.71 7.06
C GLY A 79 0.59 -15.81 7.48
N THR A 80 1.52 -15.63 6.56
CA THR A 80 2.67 -14.73 6.70
C THR A 80 2.66 -13.66 5.63
N GLY A 81 3.11 -12.47 5.99
CA GLY A 81 3.28 -11.35 5.06
C GLY A 81 2.97 -10.02 5.72
N ARG A 82 3.60 -8.95 5.22
CA ARG A 82 3.38 -7.59 5.71
C ARG A 82 2.79 -6.74 4.59
N ALA A 83 1.63 -6.15 4.87
CA ALA A 83 0.99 -5.26 3.92
C ALA A 83 1.56 -3.83 4.00
N THR A 84 1.76 -3.23 2.84
CA THR A 84 2.04 -1.81 2.65
C THR A 84 1.02 -1.25 1.68
N VAL A 85 0.63 0.02 1.90
CA VAL A 85 -0.42 0.66 1.10
C VAL A 85 0.03 2.06 0.71
N VAL A 86 -0.06 2.36 -0.58
CA VAL A 86 0.22 3.67 -1.15
C VAL A 86 -1.03 4.20 -1.85
N ARG A 87 -1.44 5.42 -1.50
CA ARG A 87 -2.55 6.12 -2.15
C ARG A 87 -2.02 7.06 -3.22
N SER A 88 -2.48 6.86 -4.44
CA SER A 88 -2.26 7.75 -5.58
C SER A 88 -3.50 8.63 -5.75
N PRO A 89 -3.39 9.96 -5.58
CA PRO A 89 -4.54 10.85 -5.67
C PRO A 89 -5.16 10.84 -7.08
N ALA A 90 -6.45 11.16 -7.16
CA ALA A 90 -7.13 11.32 -8.45
C ALA A 90 -6.47 12.45 -9.28
N GLY A 91 -6.31 12.19 -10.57
CA GLY A 91 -5.87 13.17 -11.56
C GLY A 91 -7.02 13.63 -12.46
N LEU A 92 -6.75 14.54 -13.38
CA LEU A 92 -7.76 15.08 -14.31
C LEU A 92 -8.44 13.98 -15.16
N TYR A 93 -7.70 12.92 -15.49
CA TYR A 93 -8.18 11.81 -16.33
C TYR A 93 -7.97 10.43 -15.69
N THR A 94 -7.55 10.37 -14.43
CA THR A 94 -7.24 9.12 -13.73
C THR A 94 -7.95 9.09 -12.39
N PRO A 95 -8.65 8.00 -12.04
CA PRO A 95 -9.26 7.89 -10.72
C PRO A 95 -8.19 7.81 -9.63
N GLU A 96 -8.63 7.96 -8.39
CA GLU A 96 -7.79 7.63 -7.24
C GLU A 96 -7.52 6.12 -7.21
N TYR A 97 -6.26 5.76 -6.94
CA TYR A 97 -5.84 4.38 -6.78
C TYR A 97 -5.21 4.15 -5.41
N TRP A 98 -5.44 2.96 -4.89
CA TRP A 98 -4.82 2.45 -3.68
C TRP A 98 -4.05 1.19 -4.02
N HIS A 99 -2.73 1.30 -4.00
CA HIS A 99 -1.83 0.19 -4.28
C HIS A 99 -1.53 -0.52 -2.97
N VAL A 100 -1.90 -1.79 -2.91
CA VAL A 100 -1.62 -2.70 -1.80
C VAL A 100 -0.52 -3.65 -2.26
N ARG A 101 0.53 -3.75 -1.45
CA ARG A 101 1.60 -4.70 -1.63
C ARG A 101 1.75 -5.54 -0.37
N ILE A 102 1.87 -6.85 -0.52
CA ILE A 102 2.13 -7.77 0.59
C ILE A 102 3.46 -8.45 0.32
N ASP A 103 4.47 -8.09 1.11
CA ASP A 103 5.79 -8.70 1.05
C ASP A 103 5.83 -9.97 1.91
N GLY A 104 6.47 -11.02 1.39
CA GLY A 104 6.63 -12.30 2.11
C GLY A 104 5.35 -13.14 2.21
N ALA A 105 4.44 -13.03 1.24
CA ALA A 105 3.18 -13.78 1.25
C ALA A 105 3.40 -15.27 0.95
N ASP A 106 3.06 -16.12 1.92
CA ASP A 106 2.96 -17.57 1.74
C ASP A 106 1.69 -17.98 0.97
N ASP A 107 1.56 -19.28 0.68
CA ASP A 107 0.45 -19.82 -0.09
C ASP A 107 -0.91 -19.63 0.61
N VAL A 108 -0.94 -19.69 1.95
CA VAL A 108 -2.14 -19.42 2.75
C VAL A 108 -2.58 -17.97 2.54
N THR A 109 -1.65 -17.03 2.62
CA THR A 109 -1.89 -15.59 2.43
C THR A 109 -2.34 -15.31 1.00
N ARG A 110 -1.70 -15.91 0.00
CA ARG A 110 -2.10 -15.76 -1.40
C ARG A 110 -3.51 -16.28 -1.65
N ALA A 111 -3.86 -17.43 -1.11
CA ALA A 111 -5.21 -18.00 -1.23
C ALA A 111 -6.25 -17.14 -0.51
N ALA A 112 -5.93 -16.64 0.68
CA ALA A 112 -6.81 -15.78 1.47
C ALA A 112 -7.04 -14.42 0.80
N ILE A 113 -5.95 -13.77 0.36
CA ILE A 113 -5.99 -12.52 -0.40
C ILE A 113 -6.76 -12.75 -1.70
N GLY A 114 -6.51 -13.84 -2.41
CA GLY A 114 -7.30 -14.24 -3.56
C GLY A 114 -8.81 -14.20 -3.28
N ARG A 115 -9.27 -14.77 -2.16
CA ARG A 115 -10.69 -14.81 -1.76
C ARG A 115 -11.24 -13.47 -1.25
N LEU A 116 -10.45 -12.73 -0.49
CA LEU A 116 -10.82 -11.38 -0.01
C LEU A 116 -10.90 -10.39 -1.17
N LEU A 117 -10.08 -10.59 -2.21
CA LEU A 117 -9.92 -9.65 -3.31
C LEU A 117 -10.67 -10.05 -4.59
N THR A 118 -11.09 -11.30 -4.82
CA THR A 118 -11.90 -11.68 -6.00
C THR A 118 -13.34 -11.12 -6.00
N GLY A 119 -13.70 -10.29 -5.03
CA GLY A 119 -14.78 -9.31 -5.21
C GLY A 119 -14.42 -8.18 -6.21
N GLY A 120 -13.13 -8.03 -6.55
CA GLY A 120 -12.54 -7.14 -7.54
C GLY A 120 -11.60 -7.93 -8.48
N ARG A 121 -11.45 -7.48 -9.71
CA ARG A 121 -10.89 -8.26 -10.81
C ARG A 121 -9.36 -8.42 -10.66
N VAL A 122 -8.85 -9.65 -10.66
CA VAL A 122 -7.41 -9.93 -10.75
C VAL A 122 -7.00 -9.85 -12.22
N GLY A 123 -6.15 -8.88 -12.57
CA GLY A 123 -5.55 -8.78 -13.90
C GLY A 123 -4.44 -9.84 -14.05
N GLY A 124 -4.55 -10.67 -15.09
CA GLY A 124 -3.50 -11.60 -15.52
C GLY A 124 -2.48 -10.96 -16.44
#